data_AF-A0A847W8F1-F1
#
_entry.id   AF-A0A847W8F1-F1
#
_cell.length_a   1.000
_cell.length_b   1.000
_cell.length_c   1.000
_cell.angle_alpha   90.00
_cell.angle_beta   90.00
_cell.angle_gamma   90.00
#
_symmetry.space_group_name_H-M   'P 1'
#
loop_
_entity.id
_entity.type
_entity.pdbx_description
1 polymer ?
#
loop_
_entity_poly.entity_id
_entity_poly.type
_entity_poly.pdbx_seq_one_letter_code
_entity_poly.pdbx_strand_id
1 'polypeptide(L)'
;MLKAEATETVEHFDEVLAETDLREIKKKSLTGVISFFIRTILLQAIGLISALILSVFLGPEDFGVYGIVTQIIALLIFFSDIGLAASLIQKKEEPTHEDYQTAFTIQQILSWFICLLVLLIVILAYLSKRLVEMVTGYYWL
;
A
#
# COMPACT_ATOMS: atom_id res chain seq x y z
N MET A 1 -43.82 28.71 29.45
CA MET A 1 -42.54 29.44 29.60
C MET A 1 -41.39 28.48 29.91
N LEU A 2 -41.39 27.77 31.05
CA LEU A 2 -40.31 26.81 31.41
C LEU A 2 -39.97 25.73 30.35
N LYS A 3 -40.95 25.23 29.58
CA LYS A 3 -40.71 24.20 28.56
C LYS A 3 -40.03 24.73 27.29
N ALA A 4 -40.22 26.01 26.97
CA ALA A 4 -39.63 26.64 25.77
C ALA A 4 -38.14 26.93 25.99
N GLU A 5 -37.79 27.48 27.17
CA GLU A 5 -36.42 27.76 27.58
C GLU A 5 -35.56 26.48 27.63
N ALA A 6 -36.12 25.39 28.18
CA ALA A 6 -35.45 24.09 28.19
C ALA A 6 -35.21 23.51 26.78
N THR A 7 -36.10 23.77 25.82
CA THR A 7 -35.96 23.27 24.44
C THR A 7 -34.86 24.04 23.70
N GLU A 8 -34.82 25.37 23.88
CA GLU A 8 -33.80 26.25 23.28
C GLU A 8 -32.40 25.96 23.83
N THR A 9 -32.28 25.64 25.12
CA THR A 9 -30.99 25.21 25.71
C THR A 9 -30.51 23.86 25.19
N VAL A 10 -31.42 22.93 24.87
CA VAL A 10 -31.05 21.60 24.35
C VAL A 10 -30.63 21.70 22.89
N GLU A 11 -31.36 22.43 22.06
CA GLU A 11 -30.97 22.68 20.66
C GLU A 11 -29.62 23.38 20.56
N HIS A 12 -29.38 24.40 21.40
CA HIS A 12 -28.08 25.06 21.45
C HIS A 12 -26.94 24.13 21.88
N PHE A 13 -27.20 23.20 22.81
CA PHE A 13 -26.19 22.24 23.26
C PHE A 13 -25.85 21.22 22.17
N ASP A 14 -26.86 20.70 21.46
CA ASP A 14 -26.67 19.77 20.35
C ASP A 14 -25.92 20.43 19.17
N GLU A 15 -26.19 21.71 18.89
CA GLU A 15 -25.50 22.48 17.86
C GLU A 15 -24.03 22.72 18.21
N VAL A 16 -23.72 23.03 19.47
CA VAL A 16 -22.34 23.19 19.98
C VAL A 16 -21.58 21.85 19.99
N LEU A 17 -22.23 20.74 20.34
CA LEU A 17 -21.64 19.39 20.27
C LEU A 17 -21.33 19.02 18.82
N ALA A 18 -22.27 19.23 17.90
CA ALA A 18 -22.07 18.97 16.48
C ALA A 18 -20.94 19.82 15.88
N GLU A 19 -20.84 21.12 16.21
CA GLU A 19 -19.72 21.96 15.79
C GLU A 19 -18.37 21.44 16.32
N THR A 20 -18.34 20.96 17.57
CA THR A 20 -17.12 20.45 18.20
C THR A 20 -16.65 19.14 17.54
N ASP A 21 -17.56 18.21 17.28
CA ASP A 21 -17.29 16.96 16.56
C ASP A 21 -16.82 17.23 15.12
N LEU A 22 -17.43 18.17 14.42
CA LEU A 22 -17.01 18.56 13.08
C LEU A 22 -15.59 19.14 13.06
N ARG A 23 -15.22 19.96 14.06
CA ARG A 23 -13.86 20.51 14.19
C ARG A 23 -12.84 19.42 14.52
N GLU A 24 -13.18 18.49 15.40
CA GLU A 24 -12.38 17.30 15.75
C GLU A 24 -12.09 16.43 14.51
N ILE A 25 -13.13 16.07 13.75
CA ILE A 25 -13.01 15.27 12.53
C ILE A 25 -12.13 15.99 11.51
N LYS A 26 -12.40 17.29 11.25
CA LYS A 26 -11.62 18.08 10.30
C LYS A 26 -10.14 18.14 10.68
N LYS A 27 -9.83 18.30 11.98
CA LYS A 27 -8.46 18.31 12.50
C LYS A 27 -7.78 16.95 12.30
N LYS A 28 -8.43 15.85 12.70
CA LYS A 28 -7.89 14.49 12.53
C LYS A 28 -7.67 14.13 11.06
N SER A 29 -8.63 14.44 10.19
CA SER A 29 -8.51 14.25 8.75
C SER A 29 -7.36 15.07 8.16
N LEU A 30 -7.21 16.34 8.55
CA LEU A 30 -6.13 17.19 8.05
C LEU A 30 -4.75 16.67 8.49
N THR A 31 -4.61 16.27 9.77
CA THR A 31 -3.36 15.67 10.26
C THR A 31 -3.04 14.36 9.54
N GLY A 32 -4.04 13.51 9.29
CA GLY A 32 -3.87 12.27 8.53
C GLY A 32 -3.42 12.52 7.08
N VAL A 33 -4.08 13.47 6.40
CA VAL A 33 -3.72 13.87 5.04
C VAL A 33 -2.31 14.43 4.98
N ILE A 34 -1.93 15.34 5.89
CA ILE A 34 -0.58 15.91 5.95
C ILE A 34 0.48 14.81 6.19
N SER A 35 0.22 13.89 7.14
CA SER A 35 1.11 12.77 7.41
C SER A 35 1.30 11.87 6.17
N PHE A 36 0.21 11.55 5.47
CA PHE A 36 0.24 10.78 4.24
C PHE A 36 1.02 11.50 3.13
N PHE A 37 0.81 12.80 2.94
CA PHE A 37 1.52 13.59 1.94
C PHE A 37 3.02 13.66 2.22
N ILE A 38 3.42 13.95 3.47
CA ILE A 38 4.83 13.99 3.87
C ILE A 38 5.48 12.64 3.62
N ARG A 39 4.85 11.54 4.07
CA ARG A 39 5.34 10.18 3.82
C ARG A 39 5.52 9.93 2.33
N THR A 40 4.53 10.31 1.51
CA THR A 40 4.55 10.09 0.06
C THR A 40 5.69 10.86 -0.60
N ILE A 41 5.84 12.15 -0.28
CA ILE A 41 6.92 12.99 -0.82
C ILE A 41 8.29 12.43 -0.44
N LEU A 42 8.48 12.00 0.81
CA LEU A 42 9.75 11.41 1.25
C LEU A 42 10.06 10.12 0.48
N LEU A 43 9.09 9.23 0.32
CA LEU A 43 9.28 7.99 -0.44
C LEU A 43 9.56 8.26 -1.92
N GLN A 44 8.87 9.24 -2.52
CA GLN A 44 9.11 9.62 -3.92
C GLN A 44 10.48 10.28 -4.11
N ALA A 45 10.92 11.11 -3.15
CA ALA A 45 12.26 11.69 -3.18
C ALA A 45 13.34 10.61 -3.09
N ILE A 46 13.18 9.64 -2.17
CA ILE A 46 14.10 8.49 -2.04
C ILE A 46 14.11 7.68 -3.34
N GLY A 47 12.95 7.38 -3.92
CA GLY A 47 12.82 6.65 -5.17
C GLY A 47 13.48 7.37 -6.34
N LEU A 48 13.26 8.68 -6.47
CA LEU A 48 13.88 9.52 -7.49
C LEU A 48 15.39 9.57 -7.35
N ILE A 49 15.90 9.83 -6.14
CA ILE A 49 17.34 9.85 -5.86
C ILE A 49 17.95 8.48 -6.18
N SER A 50 17.29 7.40 -5.79
CA SER A 50 17.73 6.03 -6.10
C SER A 50 17.81 5.81 -7.61
N ALA A 51 16.80 6.23 -8.37
CA ALA A 51 16.79 6.10 -9.83
C ALA A 51 17.89 6.95 -10.50
N LEU A 52 18.14 8.17 -10.01
CA LEU A 52 19.22 9.03 -10.51
C LEU A 52 20.61 8.47 -10.22
N ILE A 53 20.81 7.93 -9.02
CA ILE A 53 22.04 7.23 -8.68
C ILE A 53 22.19 6.04 -9.61
N LEU A 54 21.16 5.21 -9.72
CA LEU A 54 21.20 3.99 -10.51
C LEU A 54 21.45 4.27 -12.00
N SER A 55 20.92 5.35 -12.57
CA SER A 55 21.16 5.72 -13.97
C SER A 55 22.60 6.14 -14.27
N VAL A 56 23.37 6.55 -13.24
CA VAL A 56 24.81 6.82 -13.37
C VAL A 56 25.64 5.54 -13.28
N PHE A 57 25.19 4.56 -12.48
CA PHE A 57 25.91 3.30 -12.26
C PHE A 57 25.58 2.21 -13.29
N LEU A 58 24.37 2.20 -13.85
CA LEU A 58 23.92 1.18 -14.81
C LEU A 58 24.07 1.67 -16.25
N GLY A 59 24.33 0.73 -17.15
CA GLY A 59 24.18 0.96 -18.58
C GLY A 59 22.71 1.18 -18.97
N PRO A 60 22.44 1.75 -20.16
CA PRO A 60 21.08 2.03 -20.62
C PRO A 60 20.20 0.78 -20.72
N GLU A 61 20.77 -0.37 -21.07
CA GLU A 61 20.05 -1.65 -21.14
C GLU A 61 19.62 -2.12 -19.74
N ASP A 62 20.54 -2.17 -18.78
CA ASP A 62 20.27 -2.60 -17.40
C ASP A 62 19.29 -1.65 -16.70
N PHE A 63 19.41 -0.35 -16.96
CA PHE A 63 18.47 0.64 -16.44
C PHE A 63 17.06 0.45 -17.02
N GLY A 64 16.95 0.06 -18.28
CA GLY A 64 15.68 -0.34 -18.91
C GLY A 64 15.05 -1.56 -18.23
N VAL A 65 15.86 -2.59 -17.95
CA VAL A 65 15.42 -3.79 -17.22
C VAL A 65 14.94 -3.43 -15.81
N TYR A 66 15.72 -2.61 -15.08
CA TYR A 66 15.32 -2.11 -13.76
C TYR A 66 13.94 -1.44 -13.82
N GLY A 67 13.72 -0.54 -14.77
CA GLY A 67 12.44 0.15 -14.93
C GLY A 67 11.27 -0.81 -15.11
N ILE A 68 11.41 -1.81 -15.98
CA ILE A 68 10.37 -2.83 -16.21
C ILE A 68 10.10 -3.63 -14.93
N VAL A 69 11.16 -4.09 -14.24
CA VAL A 69 11.04 -4.82 -12.98
C VAL A 69 10.34 -3.98 -11.91
N THR A 70 10.68 -2.70 -11.79
CA THR A 70 10.01 -1.78 -10.85
C THR A 70 8.52 -1.64 -11.16
N GLN A 71 8.13 -1.53 -12.43
CA GLN A 71 6.70 -1.47 -12.80
C GLN A 71 5.96 -2.77 -12.47
N ILE A 72 6.59 -3.93 -12.72
CA ILE A 72 6.01 -5.23 -12.33
C ILE A 72 5.84 -5.30 -10.81
N ILE A 73 6.85 -4.88 -10.03
CA ILE A 73 6.77 -4.83 -8.57
C ILE A 73 5.61 -3.93 -8.12
N ALA A 74 5.45 -2.74 -8.71
CA ALA A 74 4.37 -1.82 -8.38
C ALA A 74 2.98 -2.45 -8.62
N LEU A 75 2.82 -3.17 -9.74
CA LEU A 75 1.60 -3.91 -10.05
C LEU A 75 1.34 -5.02 -9.01
N LEU A 76 2.36 -5.79 -8.63
CA LEU A 76 2.22 -6.85 -7.62
C LEU A 76 1.86 -6.29 -6.24
N ILE A 77 2.44 -5.16 -5.84
CA ILE A 77 2.10 -4.47 -4.58
C ILE A 77 0.63 -4.06 -4.59
N PHE A 78 0.13 -3.50 -5.70
CA PHE A 78 -1.28 -3.12 -5.83
C PHE A 78 -2.24 -4.31 -5.59
N PHE A 79 -1.94 -5.47 -6.19
CA PHE A 79 -2.74 -6.68 -5.97
C PHE A 79 -2.59 -7.24 -4.55
N SER A 80 -1.46 -6.99 -3.88
CA SER A 80 -1.18 -7.51 -2.54
C SER A 80 -1.97 -6.81 -1.42
N ASP A 81 -2.61 -5.68 -1.67
CA ASP A 81 -3.34 -4.91 -0.65
C ASP A 81 -4.85 -5.25 -0.62
N ILE A 82 -5.40 -5.86 -1.69
CA ILE A 82 -6.85 -6.20 -1.95
C ILE A 82 -7.89 -5.12 -1.54
N GLY A 83 -7.51 -3.95 -1.03
CA GLY A 83 -8.41 -2.98 -0.42
C GLY A 83 -8.83 -3.31 1.02
N LEU A 84 -8.10 -4.16 1.74
CA LEU A 84 -8.37 -4.48 3.15
C LEU A 84 -8.34 -3.21 4.02
N ALA A 85 -7.41 -2.29 3.77
CA ALA A 85 -7.37 -0.99 4.43
C ALA A 85 -8.67 -0.18 4.20
N ALA A 86 -9.20 -0.17 2.98
CA ALA A 86 -10.45 0.51 2.67
C ALA A 86 -11.65 -0.12 3.37
N SER A 87 -11.65 -1.45 3.53
CA SER A 87 -12.71 -2.17 4.26
C SER A 87 -12.73 -1.82 5.76
N LEU A 88 -11.55 -1.63 6.37
CA LEU A 88 -11.43 -1.18 7.76
C LEU A 88 -11.89 0.27 7.93
N ILE A 89 -11.51 1.15 6.98
CA ILE A 89 -11.92 2.57 6.98
C ILE A 89 -13.44 2.73 6.80
N GLN A 90 -14.07 1.86 6.01
CA GLN A 90 -15.51 1.90 5.74
C GLN A 90 -16.36 1.22 6.81
N LYS A 91 -15.73 0.61 7.83
CA LYS A 91 -16.46 -0.01 8.94
C LYS A 91 -17.18 1.09 9.73
N LYS A 92 -18.49 0.90 9.95
CA LYS A 92 -19.33 1.89 10.65
C LYS A 92 -18.97 2.05 12.13
N GLU A 93 -18.48 0.97 12.73
CA GLU A 93 -18.00 0.93 14.11
C GLU A 93 -16.47 0.98 14.12
N GLU A 94 -15.90 1.46 15.22
CA GLU A 94 -14.45 1.46 15.39
C GLU A 94 -13.90 0.04 15.23
N PRO A 95 -12.90 -0.19 14.36
CA PRO A 95 -12.35 -1.52 14.17
C PRO A 95 -11.73 -2.06 15.45
N THR A 96 -12.09 -3.30 15.78
CA THR A 96 -11.56 -4.01 16.94
C THR A 96 -10.14 -4.52 16.66
N HIS A 97 -9.42 -4.93 17.71
CA HIS A 97 -8.09 -5.48 17.53
C HIS A 97 -8.09 -6.75 16.66
N GLU A 98 -9.13 -7.58 16.76
CA GLU A 98 -9.29 -8.79 15.95
C GLU A 98 -9.48 -8.47 14.45
N ASP A 99 -10.17 -7.37 14.13
CA ASP A 99 -10.31 -6.91 12.74
C ASP A 99 -8.95 -6.56 12.13
N TYR A 100 -8.12 -5.81 12.87
CA TYR A 100 -6.76 -5.46 12.43
C TYR A 100 -5.88 -6.70 12.28
N GLN A 101 -5.94 -7.64 13.22
CA GLN A 101 -5.19 -8.89 13.14
C GLN A 101 -5.61 -9.74 11.93
N THR A 102 -6.91 -9.81 11.66
CA THR A 102 -7.45 -10.55 10.51
C THR A 102 -7.01 -9.92 9.19
N ALA A 103 -7.18 -8.60 9.05
CA ALA A 103 -6.74 -7.88 7.84
C ALA A 103 -5.23 -8.04 7.61
N PHE A 104 -4.42 -7.87 8.66
CA PHE A 104 -2.98 -8.09 8.59
C PHE A 104 -2.64 -9.52 8.17
N THR A 105 -3.28 -10.53 8.77
CA THR A 105 -2.97 -11.94 8.50
C THR A 105 -3.33 -12.33 7.06
N ILE A 106 -4.48 -11.86 6.55
CA ILE A 106 -4.88 -12.09 5.16
C ILE A 106 -3.87 -11.42 4.21
N GLN A 107 -3.53 -10.16 4.45
CA GLN A 107 -2.56 -9.42 3.64
C GLN A 107 -1.18 -10.10 3.66
N GLN A 108 -0.76 -10.60 4.81
CA GLN A 108 0.52 -11.29 4.98
C GLN A 108 0.54 -12.61 4.21
N ILE A 109 -0.52 -13.44 4.32
CA ILE A 109 -0.63 -14.69 3.56
C ILE A 109 -0.59 -14.43 2.05
N LEU A 110 -1.31 -13.42 1.58
CA LEU A 110 -1.32 -13.07 0.17
C LEU A 110 0.05 -12.56 -0.30
N SER A 111 0.71 -11.72 0.49
CA SER A 111 2.06 -11.21 0.19
C SER A 111 3.05 -12.37 0.05
N TRP A 112 3.01 -13.33 0.97
CA TRP A 112 3.84 -14.55 0.89
C TRP A 112 3.49 -15.40 -0.32
N PHE A 113 2.20 -15.57 -0.62
CA PHE A 113 1.76 -16.33 -1.79
C PHE A 113 2.27 -15.72 -3.10
N ILE A 114 2.13 -14.40 -3.28
CA ILE A 114 2.65 -13.68 -4.46
C ILE A 114 4.17 -13.82 -4.53
N CYS A 115 4.88 -13.64 -3.41
CA CYS A 115 6.34 -13.78 -3.34
C CYS A 115 6.79 -15.19 -3.77
N LEU A 116 6.15 -16.23 -3.24
CA LEU A 116 6.45 -17.63 -3.57
C LEU A 116 6.15 -17.94 -5.04
N LEU A 117 5.05 -17.40 -5.60
CA LEU A 117 4.73 -17.55 -7.02
C LEU A 117 5.80 -16.92 -7.91
N VAL A 118 6.21 -15.68 -7.62
CA VAL A 118 7.27 -15.00 -8.38
C VAL A 118 8.58 -15.79 -8.27
N LEU A 119 8.94 -16.25 -7.08
CA LEU A 119 10.14 -17.05 -6.85
C LEU A 119 10.09 -18.37 -7.64
N LEU A 120 8.94 -19.05 -7.65
CA LEU A 120 8.74 -20.27 -8.43
C LEU A 120 8.92 -20.00 -9.93
N ILE A 121 8.32 -18.93 -10.46
CA ILE A 121 8.48 -18.54 -11.88
C ILE A 121 9.95 -18.29 -12.21
N VAL A 122 10.67 -17.57 -11.36
CA VAL A 122 12.11 -17.30 -11.55
C VAL A 122 12.92 -18.60 -11.54
N ILE A 123 12.66 -19.52 -10.60
CA ILE A 123 13.34 -20.82 -10.54
C ILE A 123 13.05 -21.65 -11.79
N LEU A 124 11.80 -21.73 -12.24
CA LEU A 124 11.42 -22.48 -13.44
C LEU A 124 12.06 -21.89 -14.71
N ALA A 125 12.12 -20.56 -14.81
CA ALA A 125 12.81 -19.87 -15.90
C ALA A 125 14.32 -20.16 -15.90
N TYR A 126 14.95 -20.17 -14.72
CA TYR A 126 16.36 -20.51 -14.57
C TYR A 126 16.64 -21.96 -14.93
N LEU A 127 15.83 -22.90 -14.42
CA LEU A 127 15.98 -24.32 -14.69
C LEU A 127 15.76 -24.65 -16.17
N SER A 128 14.76 -24.04 -16.82
CA SER A 128 14.50 -24.26 -18.25
C SER A 128 15.68 -23.82 -19.12
N LYS A 129 16.27 -22.64 -18.84
CA LYS A 129 17.52 -22.21 -19.51
C LYS A 129 18.65 -23.21 -19.29
N ARG A 130 18.86 -23.65 -18.05
CA ARG A 130 19.94 -24.58 -17.72
C ARG A 130 19.79 -25.95 -18.39
N LEU A 131 18.56 -26.47 -18.48
CA LEU A 131 18.27 -27.72 -19.16
C LEU A 131 18.54 -27.61 -20.66
N VAL A 132 18.14 -26.51 -21.29
CA VAL A 132 18.39 -26.26 -22.72
C VAL A 132 19.90 -26.21 -22.99
N GLU A 133 20.68 -25.49 -22.18
CA GLU A 133 22.15 -25.45 -22.30
C GLU A 133 22.79 -26.84 -22.20
N MET A 134 22.35 -27.68 -21.27
CA MET A 134 22.88 -29.05 -21.13
C MET A 134 22.53 -29.94 -22.31
N VAL A 135 21.30 -29.83 -22.84
CA VAL A 135 20.85 -30.65 -23.98
C VAL A 135 21.48 -30.18 -25.29
N THR A 136 21.47 -28.88 -25.58
CA THR A 136 22.04 -28.34 -26.83
C THR A 136 23.57 -28.31 -26.85
N GLY A 137 24.22 -28.20 -25.68
CA GLY A 137 25.68 -28.26 -25.57
C GLY A 137 26.28 -29.61 -25.97
N TYR A 138 25.48 -30.68 -25.99
CA TYR A 138 25.90 -32.03 -26.38
C TYR A 138 25.95 -32.26 -27.91
N TYR A 139 25.30 -31.39 -28.71
CA TYR A 139 25.22 -31.56 -30.18
C TYR A 139 26.37 -30.86 -30.94
N TRP A 140 27.33 -30.26 -30.23
CA TRP A 140 28.50 -29.57 -30.79
C TRP A 140 29.84 -30.30 -30.57
N LEU A 141 29.80 -31.57 -30.15
CA LEU A 141 30.94 -32.52 -30.14
C LEU A 141 30.63 -33.68 -31.09
#